data_AF-A0A7C3LXJ2-F1
#
_entry.id   AF-A0A7C3LXJ2-F1
#
_cell.length_a   1.000
_cell.length_b   1.000
_cell.length_c   1.000
_cell.angle_alpha   90.00
_cell.angle_beta   90.00
_cell.angle_gamma   90.00
#
_symmetry.space_group_name_H-M   'P 1'
#
loop_
_entity.id
_entity.type
_entity.pdbx_description
1 polymer ?
#
loop_
_entity_poly.entity_id
_entity_poly.type
_entity_poly.pdbx_seq_one_letter_code
_entity_poly.pdbx_strand_id
1 'polypeptide(L)'
;MFKQLLNFEGINWWTLLGGLGLNFIITILVGLLSIYLQATSPEGGFFAMFGAPIMVLIFFLACTLGGFIVGKVAGDEPVKHALWSSLGAVVPLLVASVMMMNLNTLMFPIIALAGAVNGGMLAMPRRRYSPPQDRER
;
A
#
# COMPACT_ATOMS: atom_id res chain seq x y z
N MET A 1 -13.40 8.52 -13.66
CA MET A 1 -12.27 7.76 -13.08
C MET A 1 -12.58 7.26 -11.66
N PHE A 2 -12.83 8.14 -10.67
CA PHE A 2 -13.18 7.71 -9.29
C PHE A 2 -14.35 6.72 -9.20
N LYS A 3 -15.42 6.92 -9.99
CA LYS A 3 -16.58 6.02 -10.04
C LYS A 3 -16.23 4.59 -10.52
N GLN A 4 -15.20 4.43 -11.36
CA GLN A 4 -14.74 3.12 -11.83
C GLN A 4 -13.83 2.44 -10.81
N LEU A 5 -13.04 3.22 -10.06
CA LEU A 5 -12.20 2.71 -8.95
C LEU A 5 -13.04 2.17 -7.78
N LEU A 6 -14.19 2.80 -7.49
CA LEU A 6 -15.05 2.44 -6.36
C LEU A 6 -16.17 1.43 -6.70
N ASN A 7 -16.32 1.04 -7.96
CA ASN A 7 -17.26 -0.02 -8.35
C ASN A 7 -16.67 -1.40 -8.03
N PHE A 8 -17.46 -2.45 -7.84
CA PHE A 8 -16.99 -3.83 -7.67
C PHE A 8 -16.96 -4.64 -8.98
N GLU A 9 -17.42 -4.05 -10.08
CA GLU A 9 -17.43 -4.70 -11.39
C GLU A 9 -16.02 -5.07 -11.88
N GLY A 10 -15.82 -6.31 -12.33
CA GLY A 10 -14.53 -6.82 -12.81
C GLY A 10 -13.50 -7.15 -11.71
N ILE A 11 -13.90 -7.17 -10.42
CA ILE A 11 -13.01 -7.55 -9.33
C ILE A 11 -12.91 -9.08 -9.23
N ASN A 12 -11.68 -9.59 -9.23
CA ASN A 12 -11.40 -10.96 -8.85
C ASN A 12 -11.26 -11.05 -7.32
N TRP A 13 -12.32 -11.56 -6.68
CA TRP A 13 -12.42 -11.66 -5.22
C TRP A 13 -11.30 -12.46 -4.56
N TRP A 14 -10.75 -13.47 -5.22
CA TRP A 14 -9.63 -14.24 -4.69
C TRP A 14 -8.34 -13.41 -4.62
N THR A 15 -8.06 -12.65 -5.68
CA THR A 15 -6.90 -11.75 -5.70
C THR A 15 -7.08 -10.59 -4.71
N LEU A 16 -8.31 -10.10 -4.56
CA LEU A 16 -8.64 -9.06 -3.59
C LEU A 16 -8.42 -9.56 -2.15
N LEU A 17 -8.95 -10.74 -1.81
CA LEU A 17 -8.81 -11.32 -0.48
C LEU A 17 -7.36 -11.66 -0.16
N GLY A 18 -6.62 -12.21 -1.12
CA GLY A 18 -5.17 -12.41 -1.00
C GLY A 18 -4.42 -11.09 -0.80
N GLY A 19 -4.80 -10.02 -1.50
CA GLY A 19 -4.22 -8.70 -1.34
C GLY A 19 -4.54 -8.03 0.01
N LEU A 20 -5.76 -8.20 0.51
CA LEU A 20 -6.15 -7.75 1.86
C LEU A 20 -5.28 -8.45 2.92
N GLY A 21 -5.16 -9.77 2.82
CA GLY A 21 -4.31 -10.56 3.71
C GLY A 21 -2.84 -10.15 3.65
N LEU A 22 -2.31 -9.91 2.45
CA LEU A 22 -0.93 -9.46 2.26
C LEU A 22 -0.67 -8.11 2.93
N ASN A 23 -1.54 -7.11 2.71
CA ASN A 23 -1.40 -5.79 3.34
C ASN A 23 -1.56 -5.86 4.86
N PHE A 24 -2.44 -6.73 5.36
CA PHE A 24 -2.58 -6.99 6.79
C PHE A 24 -1.30 -7.56 7.40
N ILE A 25 -0.72 -8.60 6.78
CA ILE A 25 0.54 -9.22 7.22
C ILE A 25 1.69 -8.20 7.19
N ILE A 26 1.80 -7.41 6.12
CA ILE A 26 2.80 -6.33 6.02
C ILE A 26 2.68 -5.38 7.21
N THR A 27 1.46 -4.98 7.55
CA THR A 27 1.20 -4.07 8.67
C THR A 27 1.68 -4.64 10.01
N ILE A 28 1.40 -5.93 10.26
CA ILE A 28 1.88 -6.63 11.46
C ILE A 28 3.41 -6.69 11.48
N LEU A 29 4.04 -7.11 10.37
CA LEU A 29 5.49 -7.26 10.29
C LEU A 29 6.22 -5.94 10.50
N VAL A 30 5.75 -4.86 9.87
CA VAL A 30 6.34 -3.52 10.05
C VAL A 30 6.09 -3.00 11.47
N GLY A 31 4.93 -3.28 12.06
CA GLY A 31 4.64 -2.97 13.46
C GLY A 31 5.61 -3.67 14.43
N LEU A 32 5.81 -4.98 14.25
CA LEU A 32 6.77 -5.75 15.06
C LEU A 32 8.21 -5.25 14.87
N LEU A 33 8.60 -4.93 13.63
CA LEU A 33 9.90 -4.33 13.35
C LEU A 33 10.07 -2.99 14.07
N SER A 34 9.02 -2.15 14.09
CA SER A 34 9.04 -0.87 14.81
C SER A 34 9.31 -1.06 16.29
N ILE A 35 8.60 -2.00 16.93
CA ILE A 35 8.76 -2.31 18.35
C ILE A 35 10.17 -2.82 18.63
N TYR A 36 10.68 -3.73 17.79
CA TYR A 36 12.03 -4.27 17.92
C TYR A 36 13.10 -3.18 17.82
N LEU A 37 13.00 -2.28 16.83
CA LEU A 37 13.97 -1.20 16.64
C LEU A 37 13.91 -0.19 17.79
N GLN A 38 12.73 0.11 18.32
CA GLN A 38 12.60 0.97 19.50
C GLN A 38 13.23 0.32 20.74
N ALA A 39 13.01 -0.98 20.96
CA ALA A 39 13.52 -1.70 22.13
C ALA A 39 15.05 -1.89 22.12
N THR A 40 15.69 -1.88 20.94
CA THR A 40 17.12 -2.16 20.77
C THR A 40 17.98 -0.91 20.56
N SER A 41 17.36 0.25 20.38
CA SER A 41 18.09 1.50 20.10
C SER A 41 18.53 2.20 21.39
N PRO A 42 19.81 2.56 21.55
CA PRO A 42 20.29 3.34 22.70
C PRO A 42 19.58 4.69 22.81
N GLU A 43 19.28 5.13 24.04
CA GLU A 43 18.73 6.46 24.30
C GLU A 43 19.68 7.55 23.76
N GLY A 44 19.19 8.38 22.85
CA GLY A 44 19.99 9.42 22.16
C GLY A 44 20.68 8.98 20.85
N GLY A 45 20.47 7.74 20.41
CA GLY A 45 20.98 7.24 19.12
C GLY A 45 20.21 7.77 17.89
N PHE A 46 20.72 7.45 16.69
CA PHE A 46 20.13 7.85 15.40
C PHE A 46 18.63 7.55 15.28
N PHE A 47 18.18 6.39 15.79
CA PHE A 47 16.77 6.01 15.75
C PHE A 47 15.89 6.82 16.70
N ALA A 48 16.44 7.38 17.78
CA ALA A 48 15.68 8.27 18.67
C ALA A 48 15.34 9.61 17.96
N MET A 49 16.21 10.08 17.06
CA MET A 49 15.97 11.31 16.29
C MET A 49 15.19 11.06 14.99
N PHE A 50 15.47 9.98 14.27
CA PHE A 50 14.92 9.71 12.93
C PHE A 50 13.96 8.51 12.86
N GLY A 51 13.65 7.87 13.97
CA GLY A 51 12.84 6.65 13.99
C GLY A 51 11.45 6.85 13.35
N ALA A 52 10.75 7.91 13.71
CA ALA A 52 9.42 8.20 13.15
C ALA A 52 9.43 8.36 11.61
N PRO A 53 10.24 9.25 10.99
CA PRO A 53 10.26 9.38 9.53
C PRO A 53 10.78 8.12 8.82
N ILE A 54 11.71 7.37 9.43
CA ILE A 54 12.19 6.09 8.88
C ILE A 54 11.05 5.07 8.85
N MET A 55 10.28 4.94 9.94
CA MET A 55 9.17 4.00 10.01
C MET A 55 8.06 4.36 9.02
N VAL A 56 7.78 5.65 8.84
CA VAL A 56 6.85 6.15 7.80
C VAL A 56 7.31 5.71 6.40
N LEU A 57 8.60 5.88 6.11
CA LEU A 57 9.17 5.50 4.81
C LEU A 57 9.14 3.97 4.60
N ILE A 58 9.44 3.19 5.63
CA ILE A 58 9.34 1.73 5.60
C ILE A 58 7.89 1.30 5.34
N PHE A 59 6.92 1.88 6.04
CA PHE A 59 5.49 1.60 5.81
C PHE A 59 5.07 1.94 4.38
N PHE A 60 5.45 3.11 3.89
CA PHE A 60 5.15 3.54 2.53
C PHE A 60 5.70 2.56 1.49
N LEU A 61 6.98 2.18 1.61
CA LEU A 61 7.63 1.26 0.68
C LEU A 61 7.04 -0.15 0.76
N ALA A 62 6.75 -0.64 1.95
CA ALA A 62 6.16 -1.96 2.14
C ALA A 62 4.75 -2.05 1.55
N CYS A 63 3.90 -1.05 1.79
CA CYS A 63 2.58 -0.96 1.16
C CYS A 63 2.67 -0.74 -0.36
N THR A 64 3.67 0.01 -0.84
CA THR A 64 3.95 0.15 -2.28
C THR A 64 4.28 -1.19 -2.91
N LEU A 65 5.13 -1.98 -2.28
CA LEU A 65 5.45 -3.33 -2.75
C LEU A 65 4.20 -4.23 -2.73
N GLY A 66 3.42 -4.20 -1.65
CA GLY A 66 2.16 -4.93 -1.55
C GLY A 66 1.17 -4.59 -2.66
N GLY A 67 0.94 -3.29 -2.90
CA GLY A 67 0.09 -2.81 -3.98
C GLY A 67 0.62 -3.17 -5.38
N PHE A 68 1.93 -3.17 -5.57
CA PHE A 68 2.56 -3.61 -6.82
C PHE A 68 2.34 -5.11 -7.08
N ILE A 69 2.55 -5.96 -6.08
CA ILE A 69 2.34 -7.41 -6.18
C ILE A 69 0.87 -7.69 -6.51
N VAL A 70 -0.06 -7.08 -5.76
CA VAL A 70 -1.51 -7.25 -6.01
C VAL A 70 -1.87 -6.77 -7.40
N GLY A 71 -1.37 -5.61 -7.82
CA GLY A 71 -1.61 -5.08 -9.15
C GLY A 71 -1.11 -6.02 -10.26
N LYS A 72 0.05 -6.67 -10.07
CA LYS A 72 0.58 -7.65 -11.04
C LYS A 72 -0.25 -8.91 -11.13
N VAL A 73 -0.86 -9.35 -10.04
CA VAL A 73 -1.69 -10.56 -10.01
C VAL A 73 -3.12 -10.28 -10.51
N ALA A 74 -3.61 -9.05 -10.35
CA ALA A 74 -4.98 -8.65 -10.69
C ALA A 74 -5.29 -8.56 -12.20
N GLY A 75 -4.27 -8.48 -13.06
CA GLY A 75 -4.44 -8.49 -14.52
C GLY A 75 -5.12 -7.24 -15.07
N ASP A 76 -6.46 -7.26 -15.13
CA ASP A 76 -7.28 -6.29 -15.88
C ASP A 76 -7.40 -4.94 -15.18
N GLU A 77 -7.49 -4.92 -13.84
CA GLU A 77 -7.75 -3.70 -13.05
C GLU A 77 -6.76 -3.54 -11.88
N PRO A 78 -5.46 -3.29 -12.16
CA PRO A 78 -4.39 -3.37 -11.17
C PRO A 78 -4.49 -2.32 -10.06
N VAL A 79 -4.79 -1.07 -10.40
CA VAL A 79 -4.90 0.05 -9.44
C VAL A 79 -6.11 -0.14 -8.52
N LYS A 80 -7.20 -0.66 -9.07
CA LYS A 80 -8.43 -0.92 -8.33
C LYS A 80 -8.22 -2.00 -7.27
N HIS A 81 -7.59 -3.11 -7.64
CA HIS A 81 -7.26 -4.18 -6.68
C HIS A 81 -6.24 -3.71 -5.65
N ALA A 82 -5.25 -2.90 -6.04
CA ALA A 82 -4.31 -2.29 -5.09
C ALA A 82 -5.01 -1.34 -4.10
N LEU A 83 -5.96 -0.52 -4.56
CA LEU A 83 -6.74 0.37 -3.70
C LEU A 83 -7.58 -0.43 -2.68
N TRP A 84 -8.38 -1.39 -3.15
CA TRP A 84 -9.25 -2.16 -2.26
C TRP A 84 -8.46 -3.09 -1.33
N SER A 85 -7.34 -3.66 -1.80
CA SER A 85 -6.47 -4.48 -0.95
C SER A 85 -5.75 -3.68 0.14
N SER A 86 -5.53 -2.38 -0.07
CA SER A 86 -4.94 -1.50 0.95
C SER A 86 -5.78 -1.43 2.22
N LEU A 87 -7.09 -1.72 2.17
CA LEU A 87 -7.96 -1.76 3.35
C LEU A 87 -7.47 -2.77 4.40
N GLY A 88 -6.74 -3.81 3.97
CA GLY A 88 -6.10 -4.77 4.88
C GLY A 88 -5.05 -4.14 5.80
N ALA A 89 -4.44 -3.03 5.40
CA ALA A 89 -3.54 -2.23 6.23
C ALA A 89 -4.26 -1.02 6.86
N VAL A 90 -5.05 -0.30 6.06
CA VAL A 90 -5.72 0.95 6.47
C VAL A 90 -6.67 0.73 7.64
N VAL A 91 -7.51 -0.31 7.59
CA VAL A 91 -8.54 -0.52 8.63
C VAL A 91 -7.91 -0.84 9.99
N PRO A 92 -6.99 -1.82 10.14
CA PRO A 92 -6.32 -2.07 11.43
C PRO A 92 -5.57 -0.85 11.95
N LEU A 93 -4.86 -0.12 11.09
CA LEU A 93 -4.11 1.07 11.49
C LEU A 93 -5.05 2.19 11.97
N LEU A 94 -6.19 2.36 11.30
CA LEU A 94 -7.17 3.39 11.67
C LEU A 94 -7.86 3.03 12.99
N VAL A 95 -8.23 1.76 13.19
CA VAL A 95 -8.73 1.26 14.48
C VAL A 95 -7.72 1.48 15.59
N ALA A 96 -6.46 1.09 15.38
CA ALA A 96 -5.39 1.31 16.36
C ALA A 96 -5.20 2.80 16.69
N SER A 97 -5.26 3.67 15.68
CA SER A 97 -5.09 5.11 15.85
C SER A 97 -6.21 5.74 16.68
N VAL A 98 -7.45 5.33 16.44
CA VAL A 98 -8.61 5.77 17.21
C VAL A 98 -8.54 5.25 18.65
N MET A 99 -8.20 3.98 18.85
CA MET A 99 -8.07 3.39 20.20
C MET A 99 -6.96 4.04 21.02
N MET A 100 -5.84 4.40 20.39
CA MET A 100 -4.70 5.06 21.05
C MET A 100 -4.88 6.58 21.20
N MET A 101 -5.92 7.18 20.60
CA MET A 101 -6.15 8.63 20.56
C MET A 101 -4.89 9.44 20.19
N ASN A 102 -4.10 8.93 19.24
CA ASN A 102 -2.83 9.53 18.85
C ASN A 102 -2.91 10.06 17.42
N LEU A 103 -2.74 11.37 17.26
CA LEU A 103 -2.81 12.00 15.94
C LEU A 103 -1.67 11.58 15.02
N ASN A 104 -0.51 11.23 15.59
CA ASN A 104 0.64 10.80 14.80
C ASN A 104 0.39 9.42 14.17
N THR A 105 -0.41 8.56 14.82
CA THR A 105 -0.73 7.24 14.26
C THR A 105 -1.75 7.32 13.14
N LEU A 106 -2.62 8.35 13.13
CA LEU A 106 -3.56 8.62 12.03
C LEU A 106 -2.88 8.89 10.68
N MET A 107 -1.59 9.23 10.66
CA MET A 107 -0.85 9.38 9.41
C MET A 107 -0.60 8.03 8.71
N PHE A 108 -0.41 6.94 9.46
CA PHE A 108 -0.05 5.63 8.87
C PHE A 108 -1.12 5.07 7.93
N PRO A 109 -2.44 5.12 8.23
CA PRO A 109 -3.49 4.75 7.28
C PRO A 109 -3.38 5.50 5.94
N ILE A 110 -3.12 6.82 6.00
CA ILE A 110 -3.01 7.66 4.80
C ILE A 110 -1.77 7.27 3.99
N ILE A 111 -0.64 7.05 4.66
CA ILE A 111 0.62 6.63 4.04
C ILE A 111 0.49 5.22 3.43
N ALA A 112 -0.17 4.30 4.12
CA ALA A 112 -0.40 2.94 3.64
C ALA A 112 -1.26 2.93 2.37
N LEU A 113 -2.34 3.74 2.36
CA LEU A 113 -3.18 3.94 1.18
C LEU A 113 -2.37 4.53 0.01
N ALA A 114 -1.61 5.60 0.26
CA ALA A 114 -0.79 6.24 -0.75
C ALA A 114 0.26 5.29 -1.33
N GLY A 115 0.93 4.52 -0.47
CA GLY A 115 1.89 3.49 -0.87
C GLY A 115 1.23 2.43 -1.77
N ALA A 116 0.15 1.80 -1.31
CA ALA A 116 -0.53 0.76 -2.06
C ALA A 116 -1.03 1.23 -3.44
N VAL A 117 -1.62 2.43 -3.51
CA VAL A 117 -2.06 3.02 -4.78
C VAL A 117 -0.87 3.28 -5.72
N ASN A 118 0.23 3.85 -5.23
CA ASN A 118 1.44 4.05 -6.02
C ASN A 118 2.01 2.71 -6.54
N GLY A 119 1.99 1.67 -5.71
CA GLY A 119 2.35 0.31 -6.11
C GLY A 119 1.48 -0.23 -7.24
N GLY A 120 0.16 -0.09 -7.12
CA GLY A 120 -0.79 -0.48 -8.15
C GLY A 120 -0.58 0.29 -9.46
N MET A 121 -0.23 1.57 -9.39
CA MET A 121 0.08 2.38 -10.57
C MET A 121 1.36 1.90 -11.27
N LEU A 122 2.40 1.53 -10.52
CA LEU A 122 3.62 0.94 -11.06
C LEU A 122 3.38 -0.42 -11.73
N ALA A 123 2.32 -1.14 -11.31
CA ALA A 123 1.96 -2.42 -11.89
C ALA A 123 1.26 -2.31 -13.25
N MET A 124 0.71 -1.12 -13.60
CA MET A 124 -0.03 -0.91 -14.85
C MET A 124 0.79 -1.32 -16.09
N PRO A 125 0.18 -2.00 -17.07
CA PRO A 125 0.86 -2.33 -18.32
C PRO A 125 1.27 -1.04 -19.04
N ARG A 126 2.56 -0.90 -19.35
CA ARG A 126 3.06 0.21 -20.17
C ARG A 126 2.39 0.13 -21.54
N ARG A 127 1.71 1.19 -21.97
CA ARG A 127 1.19 1.30 -23.34
C ARG A 127 2.35 1.04 -24.31
N ARG A 128 2.30 -0.07 -25.04
CA ARG A 128 3.19 -0.28 -26.19
C ARG A 128 2.82 0.77 -27.22
N TYR A 129 3.79 1.60 -27.59
CA TYR A 129 3.63 2.54 -28.70
C TYR A 129 3.42 1.71 -29.97
N SER A 130 2.20 1.71 -30.50
CA SER A 130 1.95 1.23 -31.85
C SER A 130 2.28 2.39 -32.80
N PRO A 131 3.22 2.24 -33.73
CA PRO A 131 3.43 3.27 -34.74
C PRO A 131 2.13 3.51 -35.51
N PRO A 132 1.84 4.75 -35.92
CA PRO A 132 0.67 5.05 -36.75
C PRO A 132 0.72 4.15 -37.98
N GLN A 133 -0.37 3.40 -38.22
CA GLN A 133 -0.58 2.72 -39.49
C GLN A 133 -0.79 3.81 -40.52
N ASP A 134 0.31 4.25 -41.16
CA ASP A 134 0.23 5.09 -42.33
C ASP A 134 -0.63 4.37 -43.36
N ARG A 135 -1.67 5.08 -43.78
CA ARG A 135 -2.68 4.63 -44.73
C ARG A 135 -1.98 4.35 -46.06
N GLU A 136 -1.75 3.09 -46.38
CA GLU A 136 -1.69 2.64 -47.76
C GLU A 136 -3.10 2.78 -48.37
N ARG A 137 -3.37 3.93 -48.98
CA ARG A 137 -4.34 4.09 -50.08
C ARG A 137 -3.92 5.23 -50.99
#